data_AF-F5CI72-F1
#
_entry.id   AF-F5CI72-F1
#
_cell.length_a   1.000
_cell.length_b   1.000
_cell.length_c   1.000
_cell.angle_alpha   90.00
_cell.angle_beta   90.00
_cell.angle_gamma   90.00
#
_symmetry.space_group_name_H-M   'P 1'
#
loop_
_entity.id
_entity.type
_entity.pdbx_description
1 polymer ?
#
loop_
_entity_poly.entity_id
_entity_poly.type
_entity_poly.pdbx_seq_one_letter_code
_entity_poly.pdbx_strand_id
1 'polypeptide(L)' 'MPTISVVPAIAWTTNAKVVGCMYLGAALSFGASGMLLSWVLRGEIGGLGEQLLFGDHHLYNVLITS' A
#
# COMPACT_ATOMS: atom_id res chain seq x y z
N MET A 1 24.61 6.15 28.38
CA MET A 1 23.14 6.15 28.20
C MET A 1 22.84 5.01 27.24
N PRO A 2 22.06 3.97 27.61
CA PRO A 2 21.84 2.86 26.70
C PRO A 2 21.04 3.37 25.49
N THR A 3 21.66 3.35 24.32
CA THR A 3 21.00 3.61 23.04
C THR A 3 20.05 2.45 22.76
N ILE A 4 18.77 2.62 23.11
CA ILE A 4 17.71 1.72 22.65
C ILE A 4 17.76 1.74 21.12
N SER A 5 18.25 0.66 20.53
CA SER A 5 18.13 0.46 19.09
C SER A 5 16.66 0.22 18.80
N VAL A 6 16.06 1.06 17.97
CA VAL A 6 14.63 0.99 17.61
C VAL A 6 14.30 -0.33 16.90
N VAL A 7 15.26 -0.84 16.11
CA VAL A 7 15.12 -2.08 15.32
C VAL A 7 14.79 -3.33 16.16
N PRO A 8 15.56 -3.70 17.20
CA PRO A 8 15.19 -4.84 18.06
C PRO A 8 13.90 -4.57 18.86
N ALA A 9 13.62 -3.31 19.19
CA ALA A 9 12.42 -2.93 19.94
C ALA A 9 11.12 -3.10 19.13
N ILE A 10 11.17 -3.02 17.80
CA ILE A 10 10.02 -3.32 16.92
C ILE A 10 9.98 -4.80 16.51
N ALA A 11 11.13 -5.45 16.34
CA ALA A 11 11.21 -6.83 15.84
C ALA A 11 10.86 -7.88 16.91
N TRP A 12 11.22 -7.66 18.17
CA TRP A 12 10.99 -8.60 19.28
C TRP A 12 10.11 -8.00 20.39
N THR A 13 9.07 -7.24 20.03
CA THR A 13 8.10 -6.71 21.00
C THR A 13 6.93 -7.65 21.24
N THR A 14 6.54 -7.79 22.51
CA THR A 14 5.29 -8.46 22.93
C THR A 14 4.26 -7.46 23.45
N ASN A 15 4.58 -6.17 23.44
CA ASN A 15 3.68 -5.13 23.92
C ASN A 15 2.59 -4.84 22.88
N ALA A 16 1.33 -5.15 23.23
CA ALA A 16 0.18 -5.00 22.35
C ALA A 16 -0.01 -3.57 21.78
N LYS A 17 0.36 -2.52 22.53
CA LYS A 17 0.24 -1.14 22.04
C LYS A 17 1.23 -0.84 20.92
N VAL A 18 2.46 -1.32 21.05
CA VAL A 18 3.52 -1.13 20.03
C VAL A 18 3.17 -1.93 18.78
N VAL A 19 2.73 -3.17 18.95
CA VAL A 19 2.22 -4.01 17.85
C VAL A 19 1.06 -3.31 17.14
N GLY A 20 0.07 -2.80 17.88
CA GLY A 20 -1.06 -2.05 17.32
C GLY A 20 -0.63 -0.84 16.48
N CYS A 21 0.33 -0.04 16.95
CA CYS A 21 0.88 1.07 16.18
C CYS A 21 1.58 0.61 14.88
N MET A 22 2.28 -0.53 14.89
CA MET A 22 2.89 -1.08 13.67
C MET A 22 1.83 -1.49 12.64
N TYR A 23 0.75 -2.14 13.08
CA TYR A 23 -0.37 -2.48 12.20
C TYR A 23 -1.05 -1.24 11.62
N LEU A 24 -1.30 -0.21 12.43
CA LEU A 24 -1.90 1.03 11.94
C LEU A 24 -0.99 1.75 10.94
N GLY A 25 0.32 1.79 11.20
CA GLY A 25 1.30 2.34 10.26
C GLY A 25 1.32 1.60 8.92
N ALA A 26 1.37 0.27 8.96
CA ALA A 26 1.34 -0.56 7.76
C ALA A 26 0.00 -0.44 7.01
N ALA A 27 -1.12 -0.46 7.73
CA ALA A 27 -2.45 -0.32 7.14
C ALA A 27 -2.61 1.02 6.41
N LEU A 28 -2.09 2.11 6.97
CA LEU A 28 -2.10 3.41 6.31
C LEU A 28 -1.23 3.42 5.05
N SER A 29 -0.03 2.82 5.08
CA SER A 29 0.84 2.79 3.90
C SER A 29 0.25 1.95 2.77
N PHE A 30 -0.28 0.77 3.07
CA PHE A 30 -0.92 -0.09 2.07
C PHE A 30 -2.26 0.47 1.58
N GLY A 31 -3.01 1.14 2.46
CA GLY A 31 -4.23 1.86 2.09
C GLY A 31 -3.96 3.00 1.13
N ALA A 32 -2.89 3.79 1.37
CA ALA A 32 -2.49 4.86 0.47
C ALA A 32 -2.03 4.34 -0.90
N SER A 33 -1.26 3.25 -0.96
CA SER A 33 -0.92 2.62 -2.25
C SER A 33 -2.15 2.11 -2.98
N GLY A 34 -3.08 1.44 -2.30
CA GLY A 34 -4.33 0.97 -2.92
C GLY A 34 -5.19 2.12 -3.46
N MET A 35 -5.22 3.27 -2.77
CA MET A 35 -5.88 4.47 -3.28
C MET A 35 -5.24 5.00 -4.57
N LEU A 36 -3.91 4.98 -4.68
CA LEU A 36 -3.22 5.39 -5.90
C LEU A 36 -3.54 4.44 -7.08
N LEU A 37 -3.51 3.13 -6.86
CA LEU A 37 -3.91 2.16 -7.88
C LEU A 37 -5.39 2.35 -8.29
N SER A 38 -6.27 2.62 -7.34
CA SER A 38 -7.68 2.92 -7.62
C SER A 38 -7.85 4.17 -8.50
N TRP A 39 -7.01 5.18 -8.31
CA TRP A 39 -7.04 6.39 -9.13
C TRP A 39 -6.57 6.11 -10.56
N VAL A 40 -5.51 5.30 -10.73
CA VAL A 40 -5.02 4.85 -12.05
C VAL A 40 -6.10 4.07 -12.80
N LEU A 41 -6.77 3.12 -12.13
CA LEU A 41 -7.89 2.37 -12.73
C LEU A 41 -9.03 3.29 -13.14
N ARG A 42 -9.34 4.30 -12.32
CA ARG A 42 -10.37 5.29 -12.66
C ARG A 42 -9.97 6.18 -13.85
N GLY A 43 -8.67 6.41 -14.02
CA GLY A 43 -8.10 7.07 -15.19
C GLY A 43 -8.23 6.25 -16.48
N GLU A 44 -8.28 4.92 -16.39
CA GLU A 44 -8.53 4.04 -17.54
C GLU A 44 -10.00 4.01 -17.98
N ILE A 45 -10.93 4.00 -17.03
CA ILE A 45 -12.38 3.88 -17.31
C ILE A 45 -13.08 5.24 -17.49
N GLY A 46 -12.33 6.35 -17.49
CA GLY A 46 -12.88 7.71 -17.53
C GLY A 46 -13.39 8.13 -18.91
N GLY A 47 -12.84 7.57 -19.98
CA GLY A 47 -13.22 7.76 -21.37
C GLY A 47 -13.52 6.45 -22.09
N LEU A 48 -13.90 6.55 -23.36
CA LEU A 48 -14.09 5.39 -24.24
C LEU A 48 -12.78 5.11 -24.98
N GLY A 49 -12.32 3.86 -24.95
CA GLY A 49 -11.06 3.45 -25.58
C GLY A 49 -9.85 3.52 -24.63
N GLU A 50 -8.66 3.30 -25.18
CA GLU A 50 -7.40 3.29 -24.42
C GLU A 50 -7.00 4.69 -23.96
N GLN A 51 -6.56 4.82 -22.71
CA GLN A 51 -6.21 6.11 -22.10
C GLN A 51 -4.79 6.15 -21.56
N LEU A 52 -4.58 5.60 -20.36
CA LEU A 52 -3.39 5.66 -19.53
C LEU A 52 -2.53 4.37 -19.60
N LEU A 53 -3.13 3.19 -19.79
CA LEU A 53 -2.46 1.89 -19.87
C LEU A 53 -2.13 1.46 -21.31
N PHE A 54 -2.40 2.29 -22.32
CA PHE A 54 -2.03 2.06 -23.72
C PHE A 54 -2.42 0.67 -24.26
N GLY A 55 -3.56 0.14 -23.81
CA GLY A 55 -4.04 -1.17 -24.27
C GLY A 55 -3.46 -2.39 -23.55
N ASP A 56 -2.67 -2.21 -22.50
CA ASP A 56 -2.12 -3.33 -21.74
C ASP A 56 -3.15 -3.92 -20.78
N HIS A 57 -3.91 -4.88 -21.29
CA HIS A 57 -4.98 -5.57 -20.56
C HIS A 57 -4.43 -6.47 -19.44
N HIS A 58 -3.19 -6.95 -19.56
CA HIS A 58 -2.57 -7.76 -18.51
C HIS A 58 -2.22 -6.89 -17.29
N LEU A 59 -1.65 -5.71 -17.53
CA LEU A 59 -1.35 -4.72 -16.50
C LEU A 59 -2.63 -4.25 -15.81
N TYR A 60 -3.72 -4.02 -16.55
CA TYR A 60 -5.02 -3.70 -15.95
C TYR A 60 -5.49 -4.80 -14.96
N ASN A 61 -5.35 -6.07 -15.35
CA ASN A 61 -5.73 -7.20 -14.50
C ASN A 61 -4.80 -7.38 -13.29
N VAL A 62 -3.53 -6.99 -13.38
CA VAL A 62 -2.63 -6.97 -12.23
C VAL A 62 -3.01 -5.84 -11.28
N LEU A 63 -3.30 -4.64 -11.79
CA LEU A 63 -3.67 -3.50 -10.93
C LEU A 63 -4.98 -3.72 -10.17
N ILE A 64 -5.95 -4.47 -10.71
CA ILE A 64 -7.22 -4.72 -10.02
C ILE A 64 -7.12 -5.76 -8.89
N THR A 65 -6.15 -6.68 -8.95
CA THR A 65 -5.95 -7.72 -7.92
C THR A 65 -4.97 -7.31 -6.82
N SER A 66 -4.17 -6.26 -7.04
CA SER A 66 -3.09 -5.80 -6.16
C SER A 66 -3.59 -4.81 -5.10
#